data_AF-A0A6D2JY23-F1
#
_entry.id   AF-A0A6D2JY23-F1
#
_cell.length_a   1.000
_cell.length_b   1.000
_cell.length_c   1.000
_cell.angle_alpha   90.00
_cell.angle_beta   90.00
_cell.angle_gamma   90.00
#
_symmetry.space_group_name_H-M   'P 1'
#
loop_
_entity.id
_entity.type
_entity.pdbx_description
1 polymer ?
#
loop_
_entity_poly.entity_id
_entity_poly.type
_entity_poly.pdbx_seq_one_letter_code
_entity_poly.pdbx_strand_id
1 'polypeptide(L)'
;MGVSRDKQLQVLQLLKVVVGDGGDEMFPFGYETMKRRWEILNKIFSMSTRFSLQAIKPEYCNYFKKVRDFTPSYAWVKCEREEDKNCYEIFREAKITGRGGKMYGSEESFVRLSLIKSQDEFDQLIDMLKKFISQEVLGADSI
;
A
#
# COMPACT_ATOMS: atom_id res chain seq x y z
N MET A 1 -2.98 28.05 -23.93
CA MET A 1 -2.41 27.25 -22.83
C MET A 1 -3.48 27.09 -21.76
N GLY A 2 -3.79 25.86 -21.35
CA GLY A 2 -4.88 25.54 -20.41
C GLY A 2 -5.23 24.05 -20.48
N VAL A 3 -6.10 23.56 -19.61
CA VAL A 3 -6.56 22.16 -19.63
C VAL A 3 -7.38 21.91 -20.91
N SER A 4 -7.10 20.82 -21.63
CA SER A 4 -7.84 20.44 -22.84
C SER A 4 -9.35 20.37 -22.60
N ARG A 5 -10.14 20.88 -23.55
CA ARG A 5 -11.61 20.80 -23.49
C ARG A 5 -12.11 19.36 -23.48
N ASP A 6 -11.42 18.46 -24.19
CA ASP A 6 -11.77 17.03 -24.20
C ASP A 6 -11.58 16.40 -22.81
N LYS A 7 -10.51 16.78 -22.10
CA LYS A 7 -10.27 16.33 -20.72
C LYS A 7 -11.29 16.91 -19.76
N GLN A 8 -11.66 18.18 -19.92
CA GLN A 8 -12.73 18.79 -19.13
C GLN A 8 -14.05 18.04 -19.33
N LEU A 9 -14.41 17.73 -20.58
CA LEU A 9 -15.65 17.00 -20.90
C LEU A 9 -15.65 15.58 -20.33
N GLN A 10 -14.55 14.84 -20.52
CA GLN A 10 -14.40 13.48 -19.99
C GLN A 10 -14.52 13.44 -18.46
N VAL A 11 -13.81 14.32 -17.76
CA VAL A 11 -13.87 14.38 -16.29
C VAL A 11 -15.25 14.81 -15.81
N LEU A 12 -15.89 15.77 -16.48
CA LEU A 12 -17.25 16.19 -16.13
C LEU A 12 -18.25 15.03 -16.21
N GLN A 13 -18.16 14.18 -17.23
CA GLN A 13 -19.02 13.01 -17.35
C GLN A 13 -18.81 12.01 -16.21
N LEU A 14 -17.56 11.72 -15.85
CA LEU A 14 -17.24 10.82 -14.73
C LEU A 14 -17.72 11.38 -13.39
N LEU A 15 -17.46 12.66 -13.13
CA LEU A 15 -17.89 13.31 -11.88
C LEU A 15 -19.42 13.36 -11.75
N LYS A 16 -20.15 13.52 -12.88
CA LYS A 16 -21.62 13.46 -12.85
C LYS A 16 -22.14 12.10 -12.40
N VAL A 17 -21.47 11.00 -12.76
CA VAL A 17 -21.82 9.66 -12.29
C VAL A 17 -21.56 9.54 -10.80
N VAL A 18 -20.35 9.90 -10.35
CA VAL A 18 -19.94 9.82 -8.93
C VAL A 18 -20.75 10.72 -8.01
N VAL A 19 -21.21 11.88 -8.50
CA VAL A 19 -22.06 12.79 -7.70
C VAL A 19 -23.53 12.39 -7.81
N GLY A 20 -23.92 11.71 -8.90
CA GLY A 20 -25.31 11.34 -9.17
C GLY A 20 -25.90 10.38 -8.14
N ASP A 21 -25.09 9.49 -7.58
CA ASP A 21 -25.43 8.56 -6.49
C ASP A 21 -24.91 9.05 -5.12
N GLY A 22 -24.40 10.29 -5.03
CA GLY A 22 -23.78 10.81 -3.80
C GLY A 22 -22.43 10.16 -3.44
N GLY A 23 -21.87 9.32 -4.33
CA GLY A 23 -20.64 8.56 -4.10
C GLY A 23 -20.87 7.21 -3.41
N ASP A 24 -22.12 6.77 -3.32
CA ASP A 24 -22.54 5.54 -2.64
C ASP A 24 -22.01 4.27 -3.30
N GLU A 25 -21.57 4.30 -4.56
CA GLU A 25 -20.84 3.19 -5.17
C GLU A 25 -19.32 3.38 -5.07
N MET A 26 -18.79 4.53 -5.51
CA MET A 26 -17.34 4.73 -5.67
C MET A 26 -16.57 4.67 -4.35
N PHE A 27 -17.05 5.34 -3.30
CA PHE A 27 -16.31 5.44 -2.04
C PHE A 27 -16.35 4.14 -1.22
N PRO A 28 -17.49 3.43 -1.12
CA PRO A 28 -17.50 2.09 -0.53
C PRO A 28 -16.63 1.10 -1.32
N PHE A 29 -16.69 1.12 -2.65
CA PHE A 29 -15.82 0.28 -3.50
C PHE A 29 -14.33 0.50 -3.19
N GLY A 30 -13.90 1.76 -3.19
CA GLY A 30 -12.52 2.12 -2.91
C GLY A 30 -12.08 1.68 -1.51
N TYR A 31 -12.95 1.85 -0.51
CA TYR A 31 -12.65 1.43 0.85
C TYR A 31 -12.49 -0.07 1.00
N GLU A 32 -13.48 -0.86 0.56
CA GLU A 32 -13.46 -2.29 0.76
C GLU A 32 -12.29 -2.93 -0.01
N THR A 33 -11.98 -2.40 -1.20
CA THR A 33 -10.81 -2.80 -1.98
C THR A 33 -9.51 -2.54 -1.20
N MET A 34 -9.34 -1.31 -0.68
CA MET A 34 -8.12 -0.95 0.03
C MET A 34 -8.00 -1.61 1.40
N LYS A 35 -9.13 -1.83 2.08
CA LYS A 35 -9.20 -2.58 3.34
C LYS A 35 -8.71 -4.01 3.14
N ARG A 36 -9.25 -4.72 2.16
CA ARG A 36 -8.82 -6.09 1.82
C ARG A 36 -7.34 -6.13 1.47
N ARG A 37 -6.85 -5.20 0.65
CA ARG A 37 -5.44 -5.13 0.27
C ARG A 37 -4.53 -4.90 1.49
N TRP A 38 -4.93 -4.00 2.39
CA TRP A 38 -4.20 -3.70 3.60
C TRP A 38 -4.18 -4.87 4.59
N GLU A 39 -5.30 -5.58 4.79
CA GLU A 39 -5.38 -6.75 5.66
C GLU A 39 -4.49 -7.90 5.19
N ILE A 40 -4.50 -8.19 3.88
CA ILE A 40 -3.62 -9.22 3.28
C ILE A 40 -2.16 -8.86 3.52
N LEU A 41 -1.80 -7.59 3.27
CA LEU A 41 -0.43 -7.12 3.43
C LEU A 41 0.03 -7.20 4.89
N ASN A 42 -0.77 -6.73 5.84
CA ASN A 42 -0.45 -6.80 7.27
C ASN A 42 -0.25 -8.24 7.72
N LYS A 43 -1.11 -9.16 7.27
CA LYS A 43 -0.98 -10.58 7.62
C LYS A 43 0.37 -11.15 7.17
N ILE A 44 0.82 -10.80 5.97
CA ILE A 44 2.11 -11.27 5.44
C ILE A 44 3.28 -10.69 6.25
N PHE A 45 3.29 -9.38 6.48
CA PHE A 45 4.36 -8.75 7.27
C PHE A 45 4.37 -9.20 8.73
N SER A 46 3.21 -9.55 9.32
CA SER A 46 3.15 -10.09 10.68
C SER A 46 3.87 -11.43 10.88
N MET A 47 4.25 -12.11 9.79
CA MET A 47 5.00 -13.36 9.83
C MET A 47 6.52 -13.16 10.02
N SER A 48 7.00 -11.92 9.98
CA SER A 48 8.42 -11.58 10.16
C SER A 48 8.58 -10.41 11.14
N THR A 49 9.65 -10.44 11.92
CA THR A 49 10.05 -9.34 12.81
C THR A 49 11.05 -8.37 12.16
N ARG A 50 11.54 -8.68 10.95
CA ARG A 50 12.50 -7.84 10.20
C ARG A 50 11.88 -6.58 9.64
N PHE A 51 10.56 -6.55 9.51
CA PHE A 51 9.85 -5.44 8.89
C PHE A 51 8.75 -4.93 9.80
N SER A 52 8.56 -3.62 9.82
CA SER A 52 7.38 -3.00 10.42
C SER A 52 6.61 -2.19 9.38
N LEU A 53 5.30 -2.12 9.60
CA LEU A 53 4.37 -1.31 8.81
C LEU A 53 3.92 -0.10 9.61
N GLN A 54 3.47 0.93 8.91
CA GLN A 54 2.85 2.07 9.57
C GLN A 54 1.56 1.64 10.30
N ALA A 55 1.43 2.05 11.56
CA ALA A 55 0.26 1.78 12.38
C ALA A 55 -0.47 3.10 12.65
N ILE A 56 -1.70 3.22 12.14
CA ILE A 56 -2.60 4.35 12.41
C ILE A 56 -3.89 3.79 13.02
N LYS A 57 -4.34 4.43 14.10
CA LYS A 57 -5.53 4.00 14.83
C LYS A 57 -6.79 4.25 13.99
N PRO A 58 -7.83 3.40 14.12
CA PRO A 58 -9.14 3.68 13.54
C PRO A 58 -9.71 5.02 14.02
N GLU A 59 -10.32 5.77 13.11
CA GLU A 59 -10.88 7.10 13.39
C GLU A 59 -12.32 7.22 12.89
N TYR A 60 -13.07 8.16 13.46
CA TYR A 60 -14.45 8.43 13.06
C TYR A 60 -14.50 9.15 11.71
N CYS A 61 -15.19 8.58 10.74
CA CYS A 61 -15.33 9.15 9.41
C CYS A 61 -16.69 9.82 9.22
N ASN A 62 -16.70 11.14 8.98
CA ASN A 62 -17.92 11.92 8.78
C ASN A 62 -18.72 11.54 7.53
N TYR A 63 -18.09 11.00 6.49
CA TYR A 63 -18.79 10.52 5.30
C TYR A 63 -19.57 9.24 5.61
N PHE A 64 -18.89 8.23 6.14
CA PHE A 64 -19.46 6.90 6.42
C PHE A 64 -20.23 6.82 7.75
N LYS A 65 -20.21 7.88 8.57
CA LYS A 65 -20.85 7.96 9.89
C LYS A 65 -20.50 6.80 10.83
N LYS A 66 -19.26 6.31 10.74
CA LYS A 66 -18.74 5.21 11.58
C LYS A 66 -17.24 5.34 11.79
N VAL A 67 -16.73 4.68 12.83
CA VAL A 67 -15.29 4.46 13.02
C VAL A 67 -14.80 3.51 11.93
N ARG A 68 -13.68 3.85 11.29
CA ARG A 68 -13.11 3.07 10.18
C ARG A 68 -11.64 2.80 10.39
N ASP A 69 -11.25 1.61 9.96
CA ASP A 69 -9.86 1.19 9.91
C ASP A 69 -9.06 2.03 8.92
N PHE A 70 -7.76 2.12 9.16
CA PHE A 70 -6.81 2.75 8.29
C PHE A 70 -6.61 1.93 7.00
N THR A 71 -6.93 2.52 5.84
CA THR A 71 -6.79 1.88 4.52
C THR A 71 -5.90 2.73 3.60
N PRO A 72 -4.57 2.61 3.70
CA PRO A 72 -3.64 3.49 2.99
C PRO A 72 -3.48 3.13 1.51
N SER A 73 -3.16 4.13 0.70
CA SER A 73 -2.76 3.93 -0.70
C SER A 73 -1.37 3.28 -0.86
N TYR A 74 -0.53 3.42 0.17
CA TYR A 74 0.85 2.95 0.17
C TYR A 74 1.19 2.23 1.46
N ALA A 75 1.97 1.17 1.38
CA ALA A 75 2.64 0.61 2.54
C ALA A 75 3.95 1.35 2.75
N TRP A 76 4.19 1.79 3.98
CA TRP A 76 5.43 2.40 4.42
C TRP A 76 6.14 1.40 5.30
N VAL A 77 7.05 0.66 4.69
CA VAL A 77 7.74 -0.46 5.32
C VAL A 77 9.07 0.04 5.86
N LYS A 78 9.36 -0.25 7.12
CA LYS A 78 10.68 -0.05 7.71
C LYS A 78 11.38 -1.39 7.83
N CYS A 79 12.64 -1.47 7.41
CA CYS A 79 13.53 -2.57 7.76
C CYS A 79 14.09 -2.31 9.17
N GLU A 80 13.90 -3.25 10.10
CA GLU A 80 14.21 -3.08 11.52
C GLU A 80 15.60 -3.56 11.92
N ARG A 81 16.23 -4.43 11.11
CA ARG A 81 17.56 -4.95 11.42
C ARG A 81 18.64 -3.88 11.15
N GLU A 82 19.65 -3.80 12.01
CA GLU A 82 20.73 -2.82 11.86
C GLU A 82 21.57 -3.05 10.61
N GLU A 83 21.67 -4.30 10.13
CA GLU A 83 22.31 -4.63 8.87
C GLU A 83 21.53 -4.12 7.63
N ASP A 84 20.22 -3.90 7.75
CA ASP A 84 19.33 -3.56 6.65
C ASP A 84 19.24 -2.04 6.39
N LYS A 85 20.38 -1.35 6.36
CA LYS A 85 20.44 0.11 6.22
C LYS A 85 19.80 0.64 4.94
N ASN A 86 19.83 -0.15 3.86
CA ASN A 86 19.22 0.20 2.57
C ASN A 86 18.07 -0.76 2.25
N CYS A 87 16.90 -0.46 2.81
CA CYS A 87 15.70 -1.27 2.66
C CYS A 87 15.22 -1.32 1.19
N TYR A 88 15.49 -0.26 0.42
CA TYR A 88 15.16 -0.24 -1.01
C TYR A 88 15.92 -1.31 -1.81
N GLU A 89 17.24 -1.44 -1.61
CA GLU A 89 18.03 -2.44 -2.33
C GLU A 89 17.65 -3.87 -1.91
N ILE A 90 17.33 -4.10 -0.64
CA ILE A 90 16.83 -5.40 -0.15
C ILE A 90 15.56 -5.83 -0.88
N PHE A 91 14.58 -4.94 -0.98
CA PHE A 91 13.34 -5.23 -1.71
C PHE A 91 13.60 -5.40 -3.21
N ARG A 92 14.54 -4.63 -3.77
CA ARG A 92 14.94 -4.73 -5.18
C ARG A 92 15.59 -6.08 -5.50
N GLU A 93 16.45 -6.60 -4.63
CA GLU A 93 17.05 -7.95 -4.76
C GLU A 93 15.97 -9.05 -4.72
N ALA A 94 14.92 -8.85 -3.90
CA ALA A 94 13.73 -9.69 -3.88
C ALA A 94 12.81 -9.49 -5.09
N LYS A 95 13.20 -8.68 -6.08
CA LYS A 95 12.43 -8.30 -7.28
C LYS A 95 11.15 -7.52 -6.99
N ILE A 96 11.06 -6.89 -5.82
CA ILE A 96 9.93 -6.05 -5.42
C ILE A 96 10.28 -4.58 -5.65
N THR A 97 9.62 -3.96 -6.63
CA THR A 97 9.88 -2.55 -6.97
C THR A 97 9.11 -1.61 -6.05
N GLY A 98 9.84 -0.90 -5.19
CA GLY A 98 9.31 0.16 -4.33
C GLY A 98 9.90 1.54 -4.64
N ARG A 99 9.72 2.48 -3.72
CA ARG A 99 10.46 3.76 -3.71
C ARG A 99 11.14 3.95 -2.37
N GLY A 100 12.45 4.15 -2.37
CA GLY A 100 13.23 4.34 -1.14
C GLY A 100 12.86 5.59 -0.35
N GLY A 101 13.01 5.50 0.97
CA GLY A 101 12.58 6.54 1.92
C GLY A 101 13.30 7.88 1.77
N LYS A 102 14.55 7.85 1.32
CA LYS A 102 15.36 9.06 1.06
C LYS A 102 14.72 10.03 0.07
N MET A 103 13.95 9.52 -0.90
CA MET A 103 13.20 10.37 -1.85
C MET A 103 12.11 11.22 -1.16
N TYR A 104 11.73 10.85 0.06
CA TYR A 104 10.70 11.49 0.88
C TYR A 104 11.29 12.21 2.11
N GLY A 105 12.62 12.38 2.17
CA GLY A 105 13.30 12.98 3.32
C GLY A 105 13.33 12.08 4.57
N SER A 106 13.08 10.78 4.41
CA SER A 106 13.20 9.78 5.49
C SER A 106 14.50 8.99 5.38
N GLU A 107 14.76 8.14 6.37
CA GLU A 107 15.92 7.24 6.38
C GLU A 107 15.89 6.23 5.22
N GLU A 108 17.07 5.68 4.87
CA GLU A 108 17.22 4.63 3.85
C GLU A 108 16.67 3.26 4.31
N SER A 109 16.36 3.14 5.61
CA SER A 109 15.67 2.00 6.23
C SER A 109 14.20 1.89 5.81
N PHE A 110 13.65 2.87 5.09
CA PHE A 110 12.26 2.85 4.63
C PHE A 110 12.11 2.57 3.13
N VAL A 111 11.02 1.88 2.78
CA VAL A 111 10.57 1.69 1.40
C VAL A 111 9.05 1.86 1.30
N ARG A 112 8.61 2.51 0.23
CA ARG A 112 7.19 2.68 -0.12
C ARG A 112 6.75 1.68 -1.15
N LEU A 113 5.72 0.89 -0.83
CA LEU A 113 5.08 -0.04 -1.76
C LEU A 113 3.68 0.49 -2.15
N SER A 114 3.31 0.35 -3.42
CA SER A 114 2.05 0.89 -3.96
C SER A 114 0.92 -0.14 -3.87
N LEU A 115 -0.18 0.21 -3.22
CA LEU A 115 -1.36 -0.65 -3.05
C LEU A 115 -2.52 -0.27 -3.98
N ILE A 116 -2.37 0.79 -4.78
CA ILE A 116 -3.42 1.35 -5.68
C ILE A 116 -3.24 0.96 -7.16
N LYS A 117 -2.39 -0.03 -7.44
CA LYS A 117 -2.17 -0.56 -8.80
C LYS A 117 -3.30 -1.49 -9.25
N SER A 118 -3.21 -2.06 -10.45
CA SER A 118 -4.16 -3.09 -10.90
C SER A 118 -4.20 -4.28 -9.93
N GLN A 119 -5.24 -5.11 -10.03
CA GLN A 119 -5.34 -6.30 -9.20
C GLN A 119 -4.19 -7.27 -9.50
N ASP A 120 -3.85 -7.48 -10.77
CA ASP A 120 -2.75 -8.35 -11.18
C ASP A 120 -1.39 -7.91 -10.61
N GLU A 121 -1.10 -6.60 -10.63
CA GLU A 121 0.13 -6.06 -10.04
C GLU A 121 0.15 -6.21 -8.52
N PHE A 122 -1.02 -6.11 -7.86
CA PHE A 122 -1.13 -6.34 -6.42
C PHE A 122 -0.92 -7.82 -6.09
N ASP A 123 -1.52 -8.74 -6.84
CA ASP A 123 -1.37 -10.18 -6.60
C ASP A 123 0.09 -10.64 -6.81
N GLN A 124 0.75 -10.14 -7.85
CA GLN A 124 2.19 -10.36 -8.05
C GLN A 124 3.04 -9.85 -6.88
N LEU A 125 2.73 -8.64 -6.36
CA LEU A 125 3.41 -8.11 -5.18
C LEU A 125 3.24 -9.03 -3.97
N ILE A 126 2.02 -9.52 -3.74
CA ILE A 126 1.71 -10.42 -2.63
C ILE A 126 2.48 -11.75 -2.73
N ASP A 127 2.54 -12.35 -3.91
CA ASP A 127 3.25 -13.61 -4.11
C ASP A 127 4.76 -13.45 -3.92
N MET A 128 5.34 -12.36 -4.42
CA MET A 128 6.75 -12.04 -4.18
C MET A 128 7.04 -11.79 -2.69
N LEU A 129 6.17 -11.04 -2.00
CA LEU A 129 6.31 -10.78 -0.56
C LEU A 129 6.23 -12.06 0.28
N LYS A 130 5.27 -12.95 -0.01
CA LYS A 130 5.17 -14.24 0.67
C LYS A 130 6.43 -15.07 0.48
N LYS A 131 6.96 -15.14 -0.74
CA LYS A 131 8.20 -15.86 -1.02
C LYS A 131 9.37 -15.25 -0.24
N PHE A 132 9.49 -13.94 -0.27
CA PHE A 132 10.56 -13.20 0.38
C PHE A 132 10.56 -13.39 1.90
N ILE A 133 9.40 -13.27 2.54
CA ILE A 133 9.25 -13.43 3.99
C ILE A 133 9.38 -14.90 4.42
N SER A 134 8.84 -15.86 3.67
CA SER A 134 9.00 -17.29 4.00
C SER A 134 10.45 -17.77 3.91
N GLN A 135 11.25 -17.24 2.99
CA GLN A 135 12.68 -17.54 2.90
C GLN A 135 13.45 -17.05 4.14
N GLU A 136 12.98 -15.97 4.77
CA GLU A 136 13.56 -15.48 6.02
C GLU A 136 13.28 -16.41 7.20
N VAL A 137 12.02 -16.88 7.34
CA VAL A 137 11.62 -17.78 8.44
C VAL A 137 12.43 -19.08 8.39
N LEU A 138 12.58 -19.68 7.20
CA LEU A 138 13.38 -20.90 7.01
C LEU A 138 14.88 -20.70 7.29
N GLY A 139 15.40 -19.49 7.03
CA GLY A 139 16.78 -19.14 7.36
C GLY A 139 17.01 -18.91 8.86
N ALA A 140 15.97 -18.51 9.62
CA ALA A 140 16.03 -18.31 11.06
C ALA A 140 15.99 -19.63 11.85
N ASP A 141 15.30 -20.67 11.33
CA ASP A 141 15.26 -22.02 11.93
C ASP A 141 16.54 -22.85 11.67
N SER A 142 17.48 -22.34 10.87
CA SER A 142 18.71 -23.02 10.47
C SER A 142 19.96 -22.54 11.25
N ILE A 143 19.77 -21.75 12.32
CA ILE A 143 20.83 -21.22 13.20
C ILE A 143 20.59 -21.71 14.63
#